data_AF-A0A0A1DIV5-F1
#
_entry.id   AF-A0A0A1DIV5-F1
#
_cell.length_a   1.000
_cell.length_b   1.000
_cell.length_c   1.000
_cell.angle_alpha   90.00
_cell.angle_beta   90.00
_cell.angle_gamma   90.00
#
_symmetry.space_group_name_H-M   'P 1'
#
loop_
_entity.id
_entity.type
_entity.pdbx_description
1 polymer ?
#
loop_
_entity_poly.entity_id
_entity_poly.type
_entity_poly.pdbx_seq_one_letter_code
_entity_poly.pdbx_strand_id
1 'polypeptide(L)'
;MALAAVLVLVVGLGIGGWAYGTGRLGFGPLSAADKAAASAIADGVEAPEWVDADQLDCAADDLIRDARSGELEKRGLVERDGDDWTYTGAWRTDDAEAFYESVLDCSDDWEKQVGEEWQLDDTDCLDDIGTATLGAFFAADLVPDDPPAGHDEAVEKLDECYAEAPAAPQAQARPAYRAVQFTFTAPEASGGDVVLNTGGPGAWKPLSGTAAEVETKAGGQRGCIQAQTQVSYGWGTSTTTEKEFCGVAQAPRIWWKKTGCTASPGCRAWELRYEGFADLSRITARYTSNGGNCLAVSGSCSDTVLVAPGGRGKVVTWSFPGSYRGVFVATVGKLRTRLPN
;
A
#
# COMPACT_ATOMS: atom_id res chain seq x y z
N MET A 1 -38.99 52.87 -56.42
CA MET A 1 -38.44 52.46 -55.11
C MET A 1 -38.51 50.94 -54.95
N ALA A 2 -37.79 50.19 -55.78
CA ALA A 2 -37.75 48.72 -55.70
C ALA A 2 -36.33 48.16 -55.84
N LEU A 3 -35.43 48.90 -56.50
CA LEU A 3 -34.01 48.53 -56.65
C LEU A 3 -33.18 48.74 -55.38
N ALA A 4 -33.54 49.68 -54.49
CA ALA A 4 -32.79 49.92 -53.25
C ALA A 4 -33.03 48.83 -52.17
N ALA A 5 -34.21 48.18 -52.19
CA ALA A 5 -34.56 47.15 -51.20
C ALA A 5 -33.89 45.79 -51.50
N VAL A 6 -33.60 45.50 -52.77
CA VAL A 6 -32.92 44.24 -53.17
C VAL A 6 -31.42 44.29 -52.88
N LEU A 7 -30.81 45.47 -52.95
CA LEU A 7 -29.36 45.63 -52.70
C LEU A 7 -28.99 45.50 -51.22
N VAL A 8 -29.87 45.93 -50.30
CA VAL A 8 -29.67 45.77 -48.84
C VAL A 8 -29.83 44.31 -48.41
N LEU A 9 -30.67 43.53 -49.09
CA LEU A 9 -30.93 42.13 -48.78
C LEU A 9 -29.81 41.19 -49.27
N VAL A 10 -29.19 41.50 -50.40
CA VAL A 10 -28.02 40.75 -50.91
C VAL A 10 -26.73 41.09 -50.15
N VAL A 11 -26.57 42.34 -49.70
CA VAL A 11 -25.44 42.72 -48.82
C VAL A 11 -25.63 42.18 -47.40
N GLY A 12 -26.87 42.14 -46.88
CA GLY A 12 -27.20 41.53 -45.58
C GLY A 12 -27.01 40.01 -45.54
N LEU A 13 -27.38 39.30 -46.61
CA LEU A 13 -27.14 37.85 -46.72
C LEU A 13 -25.67 37.51 -47.04
N GLY A 14 -24.96 38.38 -47.77
CA GLY A 14 -23.52 38.22 -48.02
C GLY A 14 -22.66 38.44 -46.78
N ILE A 15 -22.99 39.44 -45.95
CA ILE A 15 -22.27 39.71 -44.70
C ILE A 15 -22.72 38.75 -43.58
N GLY A 16 -24.00 38.39 -43.53
CA GLY A 16 -24.52 37.38 -42.59
C GLY A 16 -24.02 35.97 -42.89
N GLY A 17 -23.95 35.58 -44.16
CA GLY A 17 -23.36 34.30 -44.59
C GLY A 17 -21.84 34.25 -44.42
N TRP A 18 -21.14 35.36 -44.61
CA TRP A 18 -19.71 35.47 -44.29
C TRP A 18 -19.48 35.39 -42.78
N ALA A 19 -20.24 36.14 -41.97
CA ALA A 19 -20.10 36.10 -40.50
C ALA A 19 -20.48 34.75 -39.89
N TYR A 20 -21.46 34.04 -40.48
CA TYR A 20 -21.82 32.65 -40.14
C TYR A 20 -20.74 31.65 -40.58
N GLY A 21 -20.24 31.78 -41.82
CA GLY A 21 -19.19 30.92 -42.37
C GLY A 21 -17.79 31.15 -41.79
N THR A 22 -17.54 32.32 -41.17
CA THR A 22 -16.28 32.64 -40.49
C THR A 22 -16.40 32.59 -38.96
N GLY A 23 -17.51 32.08 -38.40
CA GLY A 23 -17.69 31.90 -36.95
C GLY A 23 -17.71 33.21 -36.12
N ARG A 24 -17.83 34.39 -36.75
CA ARG A 24 -17.60 35.70 -36.11
C ARG A 24 -18.74 36.15 -35.18
N LEU A 25 -19.82 35.38 -35.10
CA LEU A 25 -21.01 35.66 -34.27
C LEU A 25 -21.23 34.65 -33.14
N GLY A 26 -20.24 33.80 -32.83
CA GLY A 26 -20.33 32.82 -31.73
C GLY A 26 -21.17 31.57 -32.02
N PHE A 27 -21.94 31.56 -33.12
CA PHE A 27 -22.72 30.40 -33.57
C PHE A 27 -22.45 30.14 -35.07
N GLY A 28 -21.65 29.11 -35.36
CA GLY A 28 -21.17 28.75 -36.70
C GLY A 28 -19.99 27.75 -36.63
N PRO A 29 -19.66 27.05 -37.74
CA PRO A 29 -18.54 26.10 -37.78
C PRO A 29 -17.22 26.77 -37.37
N LEU A 30 -16.34 26.02 -36.70
CA LEU A 30 -15.05 26.53 -36.23
C LEU A 30 -14.23 27.09 -37.39
N SER A 31 -13.69 28.30 -37.21
CA SER A 31 -12.78 28.91 -38.19
C SER A 31 -11.44 28.16 -38.24
N ALA A 32 -10.63 28.39 -39.28
CA ALA A 32 -9.28 27.78 -39.34
C ALA A 32 -8.40 28.18 -38.15
N ALA A 33 -8.54 29.41 -37.65
CA ALA A 33 -7.84 29.88 -36.46
C ALA A 33 -8.34 29.20 -35.19
N ASP A 34 -9.66 28.98 -35.07
CA ASP A 34 -10.24 28.24 -33.94
C ASP A 34 -9.73 26.80 -33.89
N LYS A 35 -9.67 26.12 -35.03
CA LYS A 35 -9.13 24.76 -35.11
C LYS A 35 -7.63 24.68 -34.79
N ALA A 36 -6.86 25.67 -35.24
CA ALA A 36 -5.44 25.75 -34.92
C ALA A 36 -5.22 25.98 -33.41
N ALA A 37 -6.04 26.80 -32.77
CA ALA A 37 -6.01 26.99 -31.33
C ALA A 37 -6.44 25.72 -30.56
N ALA A 38 -7.47 25.00 -31.03
CA ALA A 38 -7.89 23.73 -30.44
C ALA A 38 -6.76 22.69 -30.50
N SER A 39 -6.14 22.50 -31.67
CA SER A 39 -4.98 21.61 -31.83
C SER A 39 -3.84 22.00 -30.90
N ALA A 40 -3.53 23.29 -30.77
CA ALA A 40 -2.48 23.74 -29.87
C ALA A 40 -2.75 23.38 -28.40
N ILE A 41 -4.01 23.41 -27.96
CA ILE A 41 -4.42 22.99 -26.61
C ILE A 41 -4.30 21.48 -26.45
N ALA A 42 -4.91 20.70 -27.36
CA ALA A 42 -4.91 19.23 -27.31
C ALA A 42 -3.49 18.64 -27.38
N ASP A 43 -2.62 19.20 -28.24
CA ASP A 43 -1.21 18.79 -28.36
C ASP A 43 -0.36 19.24 -27.16
N GLY A 44 -0.78 20.30 -26.46
CA GLY A 44 -0.01 20.97 -25.43
C GLY A 44 -0.33 20.54 -24.00
N VAL A 45 -1.55 20.07 -23.74
CA VAL A 45 -1.99 19.64 -22.40
C VAL A 45 -1.31 18.33 -22.02
N GLU A 46 -0.80 18.26 -20.79
CA GLU A 46 -0.27 17.02 -20.23
C GLU A 46 -1.43 16.19 -19.70
N ALA A 47 -1.85 15.20 -20.48
CA ALA A 47 -3.00 14.38 -20.17
C ALA A 47 -2.64 13.20 -19.24
N PRO A 48 -3.57 12.79 -18.35
CA PRO A 48 -3.46 11.53 -17.63
C PRO A 48 -3.32 10.32 -18.58
N GLU A 49 -2.69 9.24 -18.11
CA GLU A 49 -2.41 8.05 -18.94
C GLU A 49 -3.67 7.35 -19.48
N TRP A 50 -4.83 7.53 -18.83
CA TRP A 50 -6.10 6.94 -19.24
C TRP A 50 -6.83 7.71 -20.34
N VAL A 51 -6.40 8.94 -20.65
CA VAL A 51 -7.05 9.80 -21.65
C VAL A 51 -6.42 9.61 -23.03
N ASP A 52 -7.24 9.29 -24.03
CA ASP A 52 -6.78 9.19 -25.41
C ASP A 52 -6.75 10.56 -26.13
N ALA A 53 -5.90 10.69 -27.15
CA ALA A 53 -5.75 11.92 -27.93
C ALA A 53 -7.06 12.40 -28.58
N ASP A 54 -7.92 11.47 -29.02
CA ASP A 54 -9.21 11.81 -29.63
C ASP A 54 -10.16 12.50 -28.63
N GLN A 55 -10.07 12.17 -27.34
CA GLN A 55 -10.84 12.84 -26.28
C GLN A 55 -10.32 14.26 -26.03
N LEU A 56 -9.00 14.46 -26.04
CA LEU A 56 -8.38 15.78 -25.91
C LEU A 56 -8.74 16.68 -27.08
N ASP A 57 -8.69 16.16 -28.30
CA ASP A 57 -9.08 16.88 -29.51
C ASP A 57 -10.55 17.31 -29.45
N CYS A 58 -11.43 16.39 -29.04
CA CYS A 58 -12.86 16.65 -28.86
C CYS A 58 -13.13 17.73 -27.79
N ALA A 59 -12.50 17.62 -26.62
CA ALA A 59 -12.64 18.58 -25.54
C ALA A 59 -12.08 19.96 -25.89
N ALA A 60 -10.95 20.01 -26.60
CA ALA A 60 -10.37 21.27 -27.07
C ALA A 60 -11.28 21.95 -28.11
N ASP A 61 -11.90 21.17 -29.01
CA ASP A 61 -12.87 21.67 -29.99
C ASP A 61 -14.13 22.23 -29.31
N ASP A 62 -14.61 21.60 -28.23
CA ASP A 62 -15.77 22.05 -27.46
C ASP A 62 -15.46 23.31 -26.64
N LEU A 63 -14.31 23.36 -25.94
CA LEU A 63 -13.84 24.57 -25.25
C LEU A 63 -13.72 25.77 -26.20
N ILE A 64 -13.16 25.54 -27.40
CA ILE A 64 -13.05 26.55 -28.44
C ILE A 64 -14.41 26.94 -29.03
N ARG A 65 -15.37 26.01 -29.11
CA ARG A 65 -16.72 26.32 -29.60
C ARG A 65 -17.42 27.34 -28.68
N ASP A 66 -17.20 27.22 -27.38
CA ASP A 66 -17.84 28.04 -26.35
C ASP A 66 -17.15 29.39 -26.14
N ALA A 67 -15.84 29.39 -25.92
CA ALA A 67 -15.09 30.62 -25.66
C ALA A 67 -14.64 31.34 -26.94
N ARG A 68 -14.33 30.59 -28.00
CA ARG A 68 -13.60 31.04 -29.22
C ARG A 68 -12.14 31.41 -28.93
N SER A 69 -11.28 31.24 -29.94
CA SER A 69 -9.83 31.44 -29.83
C SER A 69 -9.45 32.83 -29.32
N GLY A 70 -10.12 33.88 -29.80
CA GLY A 70 -9.85 35.26 -29.36
C GLY A 70 -10.25 35.59 -27.92
N GLU A 71 -11.11 34.81 -27.28
CA GLU A 71 -11.41 34.96 -25.85
C GLU A 71 -10.42 34.17 -25.00
N LEU A 72 -10.09 32.93 -25.39
CA LEU A 72 -9.04 32.15 -24.74
C LEU A 72 -7.69 32.86 -24.79
N GLU A 73 -7.41 33.59 -25.88
CA GLU A 73 -6.24 34.47 -26.00
C GLU A 73 -6.23 35.58 -24.93
N LYS A 74 -7.37 36.23 -24.69
CA LYS A 74 -7.47 37.25 -23.63
C LYS A 74 -7.37 36.67 -22.23
N ARG A 75 -7.83 35.43 -22.05
CA ARG A 75 -7.70 34.69 -20.79
C ARG A 75 -6.28 34.21 -20.56
N GLY A 76 -5.49 34.10 -21.63
CA GLY A 76 -4.08 33.78 -21.63
C GLY A 76 -3.78 32.31 -21.93
N LEU A 77 -4.79 31.45 -22.09
CA LEU A 77 -4.63 29.99 -22.28
C LEU A 77 -3.91 29.63 -23.58
N VAL A 78 -4.13 30.44 -24.62
CA VAL A 78 -3.43 30.35 -25.91
C VAL A 78 -2.87 31.71 -26.26
N GLU A 79 -1.74 31.74 -26.96
CA GLU A 79 -1.14 32.96 -27.49
C GLU A 79 -1.01 32.84 -29.01
N ARG A 80 -1.26 33.94 -29.71
CA ARG A 80 -1.14 34.01 -31.16
C ARG A 80 0.13 34.77 -31.56
N ASP A 81 1.00 34.10 -32.31
CA ASP A 81 2.15 34.72 -32.98
C ASP A 81 1.99 34.65 -34.50
N GLY A 82 1.63 35.77 -35.12
CA GLY A 82 1.33 35.83 -36.55
C GLY A 82 0.08 35.02 -36.93
N ASP A 83 0.30 33.89 -37.61
CA ASP A 83 -0.73 32.93 -38.01
C ASP A 83 -0.72 31.65 -37.15
N ASP A 84 0.25 31.51 -36.24
CA ASP A 84 0.45 30.35 -35.37
C ASP A 84 -0.19 30.56 -33.99
N TRP A 85 -0.61 29.46 -33.37
CA TRP A 85 -1.19 29.42 -32.02
C TRP A 85 -0.35 28.54 -31.11
N THR A 86 -0.09 29.01 -29.89
CA THR A 86 0.71 28.28 -28.89
C THR A 86 -0.10 28.16 -27.60
N TYR A 87 -0.17 26.95 -27.04
CA TYR A 87 -0.71 26.72 -25.71
C TYR A 87 0.26 27.18 -24.62
N THR A 88 -0.25 27.88 -23.61
CA THR A 88 0.56 28.51 -22.56
C THR A 88 0.46 27.79 -21.21
N GLY A 89 -0.56 26.94 -21.02
CA GLY A 89 -0.90 26.34 -19.73
C GLY A 89 -1.55 27.29 -18.72
N ALA A 90 -1.88 28.53 -19.11
CA ALA A 90 -2.52 29.50 -18.21
C ALA A 90 -4.03 29.24 -18.05
N TRP A 91 -4.37 28.10 -17.43
CA TRP A 91 -5.75 27.71 -17.15
C TRP A 91 -6.43 28.64 -16.15
N ARG A 92 -7.73 28.85 -16.38
CA ARG A 92 -8.66 29.34 -15.37
C ARG A 92 -9.49 28.17 -14.90
N THR A 93 -9.94 28.22 -13.65
CA THR A 93 -10.74 27.16 -13.03
C THR A 93 -11.96 26.77 -13.88
N ASP A 94 -12.80 27.73 -14.28
CA ASP A 94 -13.97 27.47 -15.13
C ASP A 94 -13.61 26.83 -16.48
N ASP A 95 -12.47 27.22 -17.09
CA ASP A 95 -12.03 26.67 -18.38
C ASP A 95 -11.50 25.23 -18.20
N ALA A 96 -10.82 24.95 -17.09
CA ALA A 96 -10.29 23.63 -16.76
C ALA A 96 -11.40 22.63 -16.40
N GLU A 97 -12.40 23.06 -15.62
CA GLU A 97 -13.59 22.26 -15.31
C GLU A 97 -14.32 21.87 -16.59
N ALA A 98 -14.65 22.86 -17.44
CA ALA A 98 -15.35 22.62 -18.70
C ALA A 98 -14.54 21.72 -19.65
N PHE A 99 -13.22 21.88 -19.68
CA PHE A 99 -12.36 21.03 -20.49
C PHE A 99 -12.41 19.57 -20.03
N TYR A 100 -12.20 19.28 -18.74
CA TYR A 100 -12.21 17.89 -18.27
C TYR A 100 -13.61 17.26 -18.21
N GLU A 101 -14.66 18.03 -17.94
CA GLU A 101 -16.04 17.55 -18.13
C GLU A 101 -16.23 17.09 -19.58
N SER A 102 -15.75 17.88 -20.55
CA SER A 102 -15.81 17.51 -21.97
C SER A 102 -14.90 16.33 -22.33
N VAL A 103 -13.72 16.18 -21.73
CA VAL A 103 -12.86 14.99 -21.93
C VAL A 103 -13.59 13.71 -21.56
N LEU A 104 -14.36 13.74 -20.47
CA LEU A 104 -15.18 12.61 -20.03
C LEU A 104 -16.38 12.40 -20.97
N ASP A 105 -17.13 13.46 -21.30
CA ASP A 105 -18.29 13.39 -22.21
C ASP A 105 -17.93 12.96 -23.64
N CYS A 106 -16.68 13.18 -24.06
CA CYS A 106 -16.16 12.76 -25.36
C CYS A 106 -15.84 11.26 -25.45
N SER A 107 -16.03 10.49 -24.38
CA SER A 107 -15.87 9.04 -24.35
C SER A 107 -17.13 8.36 -23.81
N ASP A 108 -17.68 7.40 -24.55
CA ASP A 108 -18.82 6.59 -24.11
C ASP A 108 -18.43 5.52 -23.05
N ASP A 109 -17.13 5.39 -22.73
CA ASP A 109 -16.58 4.36 -21.83
C ASP A 109 -15.61 4.97 -20.80
N TRP A 110 -15.71 6.27 -20.50
CA TRP A 110 -14.78 6.98 -19.61
C TRP A 110 -14.71 6.36 -18.21
N GLU A 111 -15.82 5.83 -17.70
CA GLU A 111 -15.88 5.19 -16.37
C GLU A 111 -14.97 3.97 -16.31
N LYS A 112 -14.90 3.21 -17.42
CA LYS A 112 -14.02 2.05 -17.52
C LYS A 112 -12.57 2.46 -17.63
N GLN A 113 -12.26 3.53 -18.39
CA GLN A 113 -10.90 4.05 -18.51
C GLN A 113 -10.37 4.52 -17.15
N VAL A 114 -11.15 5.34 -16.44
CA VAL A 114 -10.82 5.81 -15.09
C VAL A 114 -10.79 4.64 -14.10
N GLY A 115 -11.74 3.71 -14.21
CA GLY A 115 -11.81 2.51 -13.40
C GLY A 115 -10.58 1.61 -13.55
N GLU A 116 -10.08 1.41 -14.76
CA GLU A 116 -8.86 0.65 -15.02
C GLU A 116 -7.64 1.32 -14.39
N GLU A 117 -7.50 2.65 -14.54
CA GLU A 117 -6.42 3.43 -13.93
C GLU A 117 -6.43 3.35 -12.40
N TRP A 118 -7.61 3.49 -11.80
CA TRP A 118 -7.80 3.43 -10.35
C TRP A 118 -7.97 2.01 -9.81
N GLN A 119 -7.84 0.99 -10.66
CA GLN A 119 -7.98 -0.43 -10.32
C GLN A 119 -9.33 -0.75 -9.63
N LEU A 120 -10.41 -0.10 -10.07
CA LEU A 120 -11.77 -0.32 -9.59
C LEU A 120 -12.39 -1.56 -10.26
N ASP A 121 -12.94 -2.46 -9.44
CA ASP A 121 -13.63 -3.67 -9.93
C ASP A 121 -15.05 -3.39 -10.45
N ASP A 122 -15.66 -2.30 -9.96
CA ASP A 122 -17.00 -1.84 -10.32
C ASP A 122 -16.92 -0.34 -10.58
N THR A 123 -17.45 0.09 -11.73
CA THR A 123 -17.43 1.48 -12.19
C THR A 123 -18.81 2.09 -12.22
N ASP A 124 -19.87 1.36 -11.82
CA ASP A 124 -21.26 1.84 -11.88
C ASP A 124 -21.45 3.10 -11.02
N CYS A 125 -20.72 3.24 -9.91
CA CYS A 125 -20.80 4.44 -9.06
C CYS A 125 -20.16 5.67 -9.72
N LEU A 126 -19.24 5.51 -10.68
CA LEU A 126 -18.66 6.67 -11.39
C LEU A 126 -19.73 7.40 -12.22
N ASP A 127 -20.61 6.66 -12.89
CA ASP A 127 -21.75 7.23 -13.66
C ASP A 127 -22.69 8.03 -12.74
N ASP A 128 -22.97 7.52 -11.54
CA ASP A 128 -23.79 8.21 -10.53
C ASP A 128 -23.14 9.51 -10.00
N ILE A 129 -21.80 9.56 -9.95
CA ILE A 129 -21.06 10.80 -9.60
C ILE A 129 -21.14 11.81 -10.75
N GLY A 130 -20.97 11.33 -11.99
CA GLY A 130 -21.13 12.11 -13.20
C GLY A 130 -19.89 12.91 -13.63
N THR A 131 -19.88 13.27 -14.91
CA THR A 131 -18.76 13.91 -15.60
C THR A 131 -18.46 15.32 -15.10
N ALA A 132 -19.47 16.10 -14.72
CA ALA A 132 -19.25 17.43 -14.14
C ALA A 132 -18.45 17.38 -12.82
N THR A 133 -18.80 16.47 -11.92
CA THR A 133 -18.14 16.34 -10.62
C THR A 133 -16.72 15.78 -10.77
N LEU A 134 -16.51 14.75 -11.59
CA LEU A 134 -15.17 14.23 -11.84
C LEU A 134 -14.32 15.14 -12.73
N GLY A 135 -14.94 15.93 -13.61
CA GLY A 135 -14.27 16.97 -14.37
C GLY A 135 -13.63 18.01 -13.44
N ALA A 136 -14.35 18.44 -12.40
CA ALA A 136 -13.81 19.31 -11.36
C ALA A 136 -12.67 18.67 -10.56
N PHE A 137 -12.69 17.35 -10.35
CA PHE A 137 -11.57 16.63 -9.74
C PHE A 137 -10.31 16.71 -10.62
N PHE A 138 -10.39 16.27 -11.88
CA PHE A 138 -9.23 16.25 -12.79
C PHE A 138 -8.71 17.66 -13.14
N ALA A 139 -9.61 18.65 -13.17
CA ALA A 139 -9.24 20.05 -13.41
C ALA A 139 -8.30 20.63 -12.34
N ALA A 140 -8.30 20.09 -11.11
CA ALA A 140 -7.41 20.56 -10.05
C ALA A 140 -5.92 20.43 -10.39
N ASP A 141 -5.52 19.48 -11.24
CA ASP A 141 -4.13 19.32 -11.67
C ASP A 141 -3.67 20.45 -12.62
N LEU A 142 -4.61 21.05 -13.37
CA LEU A 142 -4.33 22.18 -14.27
C LEU A 142 -4.31 23.53 -13.53
N VAL A 143 -5.00 23.62 -12.39
CA VAL A 143 -5.08 24.82 -11.55
C VAL A 143 -4.78 24.53 -10.07
N PRO A 144 -3.58 24.03 -9.73
CA PRO A 144 -3.27 23.56 -8.37
C PRO A 144 -3.28 24.67 -7.30
N ASP A 145 -3.07 25.93 -7.70
CA ASP A 145 -3.11 27.08 -6.81
C ASP A 145 -4.53 27.62 -6.55
N ASP A 146 -5.52 27.23 -7.38
CA ASP A 146 -6.92 27.65 -7.29
C ASP A 146 -7.85 26.49 -7.74
N PRO A 147 -7.85 25.36 -6.99
CA PRO A 147 -8.56 24.17 -7.38
C PRO A 147 -10.07 24.43 -7.44
N PRO A 148 -10.80 23.72 -8.32
CA PRO A 148 -12.21 23.97 -8.48
C PRO A 148 -13.03 23.66 -7.23
N ALA A 149 -14.11 24.42 -7.01
CA ALA A 149 -14.93 24.28 -5.80
C ALA A 149 -15.57 22.88 -5.68
N GLY A 150 -15.79 22.20 -6.81
CA GLY A 150 -16.30 20.83 -6.87
C GLY A 150 -15.26 19.75 -6.56
N HIS A 151 -13.97 20.06 -6.45
CA HIS A 151 -12.92 19.06 -6.20
C HIS A 151 -13.15 18.28 -4.90
N ASP A 152 -13.38 18.98 -3.79
CA ASP A 152 -13.60 18.34 -2.48
C ASP A 152 -14.90 17.52 -2.46
N GLU A 153 -15.94 17.99 -3.17
CA GLU A 153 -17.19 17.25 -3.35
C GLU A 153 -16.97 15.97 -4.16
N ALA A 154 -16.14 16.02 -5.21
CA ALA A 154 -15.78 14.83 -5.98
C ALA A 154 -15.03 13.80 -5.15
N VAL A 155 -14.07 14.23 -4.33
CA VAL A 155 -13.36 13.35 -3.38
C VAL A 155 -14.35 12.73 -2.37
N GLU A 156 -15.27 13.52 -1.81
CA GLU A 156 -16.30 13.02 -0.89
C GLU A 156 -17.18 11.95 -1.56
N LYS A 157 -17.60 12.20 -2.80
CA LYS A 157 -18.42 11.27 -3.59
C LYS A 157 -17.69 9.98 -3.93
N LEU A 158 -16.42 10.08 -4.33
CA LEU A 158 -15.56 8.92 -4.56
C LEU A 158 -15.34 8.12 -3.27
N ASP A 159 -15.15 8.80 -2.14
CA ASP A 159 -15.02 8.16 -0.84
C ASP A 159 -16.30 7.42 -0.42
N GLU A 160 -17.47 8.03 -0.63
CA GLU A 160 -18.78 7.42 -0.38
C GLU A 160 -18.99 6.14 -1.20
N CYS A 161 -18.51 6.12 -2.45
CA CYS A 161 -18.63 4.98 -3.35
C CYS A 161 -17.64 3.86 -3.03
N TYR A 162 -16.37 4.21 -2.78
CA TYR A 162 -15.26 3.26 -2.91
C TYR A 162 -14.34 3.19 -1.68
N ALA A 163 -14.25 4.25 -0.87
CA ALA A 163 -13.30 4.32 0.23
C ALA A 163 -13.81 3.61 1.50
N GLU A 164 -14.12 2.32 1.37
CA GLU A 164 -14.47 1.49 2.52
C GLU A 164 -13.23 1.14 3.38
N ALA A 165 -13.50 0.79 4.63
CA ALA A 165 -12.45 0.27 5.51
C ALA A 165 -11.96 -1.09 4.97
N PRO A 166 -10.64 -1.25 4.75
CA PRO A 166 -10.14 -2.45 4.11
C PRO A 166 -10.24 -3.65 5.05
N ALA A 167 -10.18 -4.85 4.48
CA ALA A 167 -10.18 -6.06 5.28
C ALA A 167 -9.03 -6.03 6.30
N ALA A 168 -9.35 -6.35 7.56
CA ALA A 168 -8.36 -6.44 8.61
C ALA A 168 -7.26 -7.43 8.22
N PRO A 169 -5.99 -7.13 8.54
CA PRO A 169 -4.90 -8.00 8.15
C PRO A 169 -5.08 -9.39 8.76
N GLN A 170 -4.44 -10.38 8.15
CA GLN A 170 -4.44 -11.75 8.64
C GLN A 170 -3.01 -12.23 8.85
N ALA A 171 -2.76 -12.87 9.99
CA ALA A 171 -1.46 -13.43 10.30
C ALA A 171 -1.58 -14.76 11.06
N GLN A 172 -0.66 -15.67 10.77
CA GLN A 172 -0.47 -16.90 11.52
C GLN A 172 0.81 -16.81 12.34
N ALA A 173 0.68 -16.96 13.65
CA ALA A 173 1.82 -17.01 14.56
C ALA A 173 2.38 -18.44 14.67
N ARG A 174 3.71 -18.58 14.61
CA ARG A 174 4.43 -19.83 14.81
C ARG A 174 5.52 -19.66 15.87
N PRO A 175 5.69 -20.63 16.78
CA PRO A 175 6.78 -20.59 17.75
C PRO A 175 8.14 -20.70 17.06
N ALA A 176 9.06 -19.79 17.35
CA ALA A 176 10.44 -19.82 16.89
C ALA A 176 11.43 -19.76 18.07
N TYR A 177 12.72 -19.95 17.79
CA TYR A 177 13.76 -19.94 18.82
C TYR A 177 13.89 -18.54 19.44
N ARG A 178 13.44 -18.37 20.69
CA ARG A 178 13.38 -17.07 21.37
C ARG A 178 12.68 -15.98 20.54
N ALA A 179 11.73 -16.37 19.70
CA ALA A 179 10.96 -15.42 18.92
C ALA A 179 9.59 -16.00 18.57
N VAL A 180 8.70 -15.13 18.10
CA VAL A 180 7.45 -15.51 17.45
C VAL A 180 7.55 -15.09 16.00
N GLN A 181 7.40 -16.05 15.08
CA GLN A 181 7.34 -15.76 13.66
C GLN A 181 5.89 -15.55 13.25
N PHE A 182 5.61 -14.50 12.51
CA PHE A 182 4.30 -14.21 11.93
C PHE A 182 4.39 -14.31 10.42
N THR A 183 3.50 -15.08 9.80
CA THR A 183 3.30 -15.08 8.35
C THR A 183 1.98 -14.38 8.06
N PHE A 184 2.04 -13.34 7.26
CA PHE A 184 0.90 -12.53 6.87
C PHE A 184 0.33 -12.97 5.52
N THR A 185 -0.96 -12.72 5.35
CA THR A 185 -1.65 -12.82 4.07
C THR A 185 -2.15 -11.44 3.72
N ALA A 186 -1.74 -10.92 2.57
CA ALA A 186 -2.24 -9.66 2.07
C ALA A 186 -3.75 -9.81 1.83
N PRO A 187 -4.58 -8.89 2.32
CA PRO A 187 -5.97 -8.86 1.92
C PRO A 187 -6.06 -8.44 0.45
N GLU A 188 -7.09 -8.96 -0.21
CA GLU A 188 -7.54 -8.39 -1.48
C GLU A 188 -8.31 -7.11 -1.15
N ALA A 189 -8.09 -6.05 -1.91
CA ALA A 189 -8.95 -4.88 -1.92
C ALA A 189 -9.17 -4.46 -3.37
N SER A 190 -10.36 -3.96 -3.64
CA SER A 190 -10.76 -3.35 -4.89
C SER A 190 -10.50 -1.84 -4.83
N GLY A 191 -10.02 -1.23 -5.92
CA GLY A 191 -9.98 0.21 -6.05
C GLY A 191 -8.75 0.94 -5.53
N GLY A 192 -7.63 0.25 -5.29
CA GLY A 192 -6.40 0.96 -4.91
C GLY A 192 -5.24 0.09 -4.51
N ASP A 193 -4.11 0.75 -4.23
CA ASP A 193 -2.87 0.08 -3.88
C ASP A 193 -2.92 -0.42 -2.43
N VAL A 194 -2.87 -1.75 -2.27
CA VAL A 194 -2.88 -2.39 -0.95
C VAL A 194 -1.47 -2.56 -0.41
N VAL A 195 -1.21 -1.94 0.74
CA VAL A 195 0.05 -2.09 1.47
C VAL A 195 -0.20 -2.66 2.85
N LEU A 196 0.52 -3.74 3.19
CA LEU A 196 0.54 -4.29 4.53
C LEU A 196 1.72 -3.70 5.32
N ASN A 197 1.41 -3.00 6.41
CA ASN A 197 2.38 -2.40 7.31
C ASN A 197 2.48 -3.19 8.63
N THR A 198 3.66 -3.16 9.26
CA THR A 198 3.86 -3.69 10.62
C THR A 198 4.60 -2.68 11.50
N GLY A 199 4.46 -2.84 12.81
CA GLY A 199 5.09 -1.98 13.81
C GLY A 199 4.07 -1.51 14.83
N GLY A 200 3.63 -0.26 14.68
CA GLY A 200 2.58 0.36 15.49
C GLY A 200 2.37 1.84 15.13
N PRO A 201 1.41 2.52 15.78
CA PRO A 201 1.10 3.92 15.53
C PRO A 201 2.33 4.83 15.52
N GLY A 202 2.47 5.63 14.46
CA GLY A 202 3.58 6.57 14.27
C GLY A 202 4.91 5.93 13.84
N ALA A 203 4.95 4.62 13.64
CA ALA A 203 6.15 3.88 13.21
C ALA A 203 5.82 2.72 12.25
N TRP A 204 4.74 2.84 11.50
CA TRP A 204 4.33 1.88 10.47
C TRP A 204 5.42 1.76 9.40
N LYS A 205 5.73 0.52 9.03
CA LYS A 205 6.66 0.22 7.95
C LYS A 205 6.07 -0.84 7.03
N PRO A 206 6.21 -0.68 5.70
CA PRO A 206 5.80 -1.71 4.75
C PRO A 206 6.46 -3.04 5.07
N LEU A 207 5.66 -4.11 5.10
CA LEU A 207 6.16 -5.45 5.33
C LEU A 207 6.99 -5.89 4.11
N SER A 208 8.27 -6.15 4.33
CA SER A 208 9.13 -6.73 3.29
C SER A 208 8.86 -8.22 3.15
N GLY A 209 8.18 -8.62 2.07
CA GLY A 209 7.74 -10.00 1.86
C GLY A 209 6.48 -10.33 2.66
N THR A 210 6.40 -11.55 3.20
CA THR A 210 5.16 -12.06 3.85
C THR A 210 5.36 -12.43 5.33
N ALA A 211 6.51 -12.13 5.92
CA ALA A 211 6.81 -12.57 7.28
C ALA A 211 7.49 -11.50 8.12
N ALA A 212 7.15 -11.47 9.40
CA ALA A 212 7.84 -10.69 10.42
C ALA A 212 8.21 -11.57 11.62
N GLU A 213 9.23 -11.17 12.35
CA GLU A 213 9.67 -11.85 13.56
C GLU A 213 9.66 -10.89 14.75
N VAL A 214 9.10 -11.34 15.86
CA VAL A 214 9.15 -10.62 17.14
C VAL A 214 10.05 -11.40 18.08
N GLU A 215 11.23 -10.83 18.36
CA GLU A 215 12.15 -11.39 19.33
C GLU A 215 11.58 -11.37 20.75
N THR A 216 11.95 -12.37 21.53
CA THR A 216 11.61 -12.51 22.94
C THR A 216 12.89 -12.74 23.75
N LYS A 217 12.84 -12.38 25.04
CA LYS A 217 14.01 -12.58 25.91
C LYS A 217 14.28 -14.06 26.15
N ALA A 218 13.24 -14.88 26.22
CA ALA A 218 13.33 -16.33 26.39
C ALA A 218 12.21 -17.06 25.64
N GLY A 219 12.43 -18.32 25.35
CA GLY A 219 11.41 -19.24 24.88
C GLY A 219 10.21 -19.32 25.83
N GLY A 220 9.03 -19.63 25.29
CA GLY A 220 7.78 -19.68 26.05
C GLY A 220 7.22 -18.31 26.45
N GLN A 221 7.87 -17.21 26.08
CA GLN A 221 7.33 -15.86 26.27
C GLN A 221 6.37 -15.48 25.14
N ARG A 222 5.41 -14.62 25.46
CA ARG A 222 4.48 -14.04 24.49
C ARG A 222 5.20 -12.92 23.72
N GLY A 223 5.06 -12.93 22.40
CA GLY A 223 5.45 -11.84 21.51
C GLY A 223 4.23 -11.38 20.73
N CYS A 224 4.07 -10.07 20.57
CA CYS A 224 2.96 -9.46 19.83
C CYS A 224 3.49 -8.49 18.78
N ILE A 225 2.78 -8.39 17.66
CA ILE A 225 3.03 -7.44 16.58
C ILE A 225 1.72 -6.78 16.18
N GLN A 226 1.75 -5.48 15.93
CA GLN A 226 0.64 -4.79 15.29
C GLN A 226 0.88 -4.76 13.79
N ALA A 227 -0.20 -4.96 13.03
CA ALA A 227 -0.19 -4.81 11.58
C ALA A 227 -1.36 -3.94 11.15
N GLN A 228 -1.18 -3.28 10.01
CA GLN A 228 -2.15 -2.39 9.41
C GLN A 228 -2.25 -2.72 7.92
N THR A 229 -3.46 -2.95 7.44
CA THR A 229 -3.76 -2.88 6.01
C THR A 229 -4.02 -1.41 5.69
N GLN A 230 -3.37 -0.88 4.68
CA GLN A 230 -3.65 0.44 4.10
C GLN A 230 -4.03 0.26 2.64
N VAL A 231 -5.08 0.93 2.19
CA VAL A 231 -5.44 1.07 0.79
C VAL A 231 -5.30 2.54 0.43
N SER A 232 -4.58 2.82 -0.65
CA SER A 232 -4.40 4.16 -1.21
C SER A 232 -5.13 4.23 -2.55
N TYR A 233 -6.06 5.16 -2.65
CA TYR A 233 -6.92 5.35 -3.81
C TYR A 233 -6.30 6.36 -4.79
N GLY A 234 -6.64 6.26 -6.08
CA GLY A 234 -6.10 7.11 -7.13
C GLY A 234 -6.39 8.62 -6.95
N TRP A 235 -7.46 8.94 -6.22
CA TRP A 235 -7.82 10.33 -5.87
C TRP A 235 -7.21 10.84 -4.55
N GLY A 236 -6.26 10.10 -3.97
CA GLY A 236 -5.46 10.56 -2.83
C GLY A 236 -6.01 10.20 -1.45
N THR A 237 -7.24 9.70 -1.34
CA THR A 237 -7.75 9.14 -0.08
C THR A 237 -6.96 7.89 0.32
N SER A 238 -6.84 7.66 1.63
CA SER A 238 -6.36 6.38 2.13
C SER A 238 -7.20 5.89 3.31
N THR A 239 -7.52 4.60 3.29
CA THR A 239 -8.23 3.93 4.38
C THR A 239 -7.33 2.88 5.02
N THR A 240 -7.54 2.64 6.32
CA THR A 240 -6.70 1.71 7.08
C THR A 240 -7.52 0.83 8.00
N THR A 241 -7.04 -0.38 8.25
CA THR A 241 -7.55 -1.25 9.31
C THR A 241 -6.40 -1.94 10.03
N GLU A 242 -6.44 -1.91 11.36
CA GLU A 242 -5.35 -2.38 12.22
C GLU A 242 -5.75 -3.63 13.01
N LYS A 243 -4.78 -4.49 13.28
CA LYS A 243 -4.97 -5.65 14.16
C LYS A 243 -3.68 -6.07 14.85
N GLU A 244 -3.81 -6.42 16.13
CA GLU A 244 -2.71 -7.02 16.90
C GLU A 244 -2.74 -8.55 16.80
N PHE A 245 -1.57 -9.14 16.57
CA PHE A 245 -1.36 -10.59 16.58
C PHE A 245 -0.36 -10.95 17.66
N CYS A 246 -0.64 -12.03 18.38
CA CYS A 246 0.25 -12.53 19.41
C CYS A 246 0.46 -14.03 19.27
N GLY A 247 1.67 -14.47 19.59
CA GLY A 247 2.02 -15.87 19.71
C GLY A 247 2.92 -16.12 20.90
N VAL A 248 3.38 -17.35 21.03
CA VAL A 248 4.28 -17.77 22.10
C VAL A 248 5.53 -18.37 21.48
N ALA A 249 6.70 -17.89 21.90
CA ALA A 249 7.98 -18.40 21.43
C ALA A 249 8.15 -19.88 21.80
N GLN A 250 8.96 -20.61 21.04
CA GLN A 250 9.22 -22.02 21.31
C GLN A 250 9.68 -22.20 22.77
N ALA A 251 9.04 -23.11 23.52
CA ALA A 251 9.34 -23.31 24.93
C ALA A 251 10.83 -23.69 25.13
N PRO A 252 11.47 -23.25 26.24
CA PRO A 252 12.84 -23.65 26.53
C PRO A 252 12.92 -25.16 26.72
N ARG A 253 14.04 -25.77 26.36
CA ARG A 253 14.22 -27.23 26.51
C ARG A 253 15.57 -27.58 27.10
N ILE A 254 15.59 -28.76 27.73
CA ILE A 254 16.81 -29.43 28.22
C ILE A 254 16.86 -30.85 27.67
N TRP A 255 18.05 -31.33 27.34
CA TRP A 255 18.23 -32.70 26.84
C TRP A 255 19.64 -33.22 27.10
N TRP A 256 19.78 -34.53 27.11
CA TRP A 256 21.08 -35.20 27.22
C TRP A 256 21.68 -35.44 25.83
N LYS A 257 22.94 -35.05 25.63
CA LYS A 257 23.73 -35.36 24.43
C LYS A 257 24.89 -36.29 24.78
N LYS A 258 25.00 -37.43 24.12
CA LYS A 258 26.10 -38.37 24.35
C LYS A 258 27.43 -37.72 23.99
N THR A 259 28.44 -37.96 24.81
CA THR A 259 29.81 -37.50 24.57
C THR A 259 30.83 -38.59 24.91
N GLY A 260 32.09 -38.37 24.53
CA GLY A 260 33.20 -39.24 24.88
C GLY A 260 33.50 -39.17 26.38
N CYS A 261 33.84 -40.30 26.98
CA CYS A 261 34.22 -40.38 28.38
C CYS A 261 35.69 -40.78 28.50
N THR A 262 36.48 -39.95 29.19
CA THR A 262 37.92 -40.15 29.37
C THR A 262 38.29 -40.47 30.83
N ALA A 263 37.30 -40.52 31.72
CA ALA A 263 37.52 -40.74 33.14
C ALA A 263 37.98 -42.17 33.47
N SER A 264 37.52 -43.18 32.72
CA SER A 264 37.96 -44.57 32.86
C SER A 264 37.64 -45.43 31.63
N PRO A 265 38.36 -46.54 31.40
CA PRO A 265 38.01 -47.47 30.34
C PRO A 265 36.57 -47.98 30.47
N GLY A 266 35.79 -47.88 29.38
CA GLY A 266 34.40 -48.36 29.35
C GLY A 266 33.36 -47.42 29.99
N CYS A 267 33.73 -46.20 30.37
CA CYS A 267 32.76 -45.23 30.88
C CYS A 267 31.91 -44.59 29.76
N ARG A 268 30.71 -44.12 30.12
CA ARG A 268 29.80 -43.37 29.23
C ARG A 268 29.61 -41.97 29.80
N ALA A 269 29.61 -40.96 28.94
CA ALA A 269 29.36 -39.58 29.37
C ALA A 269 28.23 -38.94 28.56
N TRP A 270 27.49 -38.06 29.22
CA TRP A 270 26.40 -37.30 28.66
C TRP A 270 26.48 -35.85 29.12
N GLU A 271 26.22 -34.93 28.21
CA GLU A 271 26.13 -33.51 28.51
C GLU A 271 24.67 -33.12 28.64
N LEU A 272 24.31 -32.49 29.76
CA LEU A 272 22.99 -31.85 29.88
C LEU A 272 23.07 -30.51 29.15
N ARG A 273 22.39 -30.43 28.00
CA ARG A 273 22.30 -29.23 27.17
C ARG A 273 21.01 -28.48 27.47
N TYR A 274 21.03 -27.17 27.22
CA TYR A 274 19.88 -26.29 27.33
C TYR A 274 19.80 -25.35 26.12
N GLU A 275 18.60 -24.90 25.78
CA GLU A 275 18.37 -23.83 24.81
C GLU A 275 17.07 -23.07 25.12
N GLY A 276 16.96 -21.85 24.58
CA GLY A 276 15.76 -21.03 24.68
C GLY A 276 15.63 -20.30 26.01
N PHE A 277 16.69 -20.22 26.82
CA PHE A 277 16.68 -19.46 28.07
C PHE A 277 17.13 -18.00 27.84
N ALA A 278 16.77 -17.10 28.74
CA ALA A 278 17.21 -15.71 28.69
C ALA A 278 18.71 -15.61 28.94
N ASP A 279 19.38 -14.74 28.20
CA ASP A 279 20.81 -14.49 28.35
C ASP A 279 21.15 -14.07 29.78
N LEU A 280 22.26 -14.60 30.30
CA LEU A 280 22.78 -14.32 31.63
C LEU A 280 21.82 -14.68 32.79
N SER A 281 20.69 -15.34 32.50
CA SER A 281 19.82 -15.87 33.53
C SER A 281 20.46 -17.07 34.24
N ARG A 282 20.12 -17.27 35.51
CA ARG A 282 20.62 -18.39 36.31
C ARG A 282 19.69 -19.58 36.17
N ILE A 283 20.21 -20.72 35.72
CA ILE A 283 19.48 -21.99 35.68
C ILE A 283 20.10 -22.98 36.65
N THR A 284 19.25 -23.67 37.41
CA THR A 284 19.66 -24.72 38.34
C THR A 284 19.08 -26.05 37.89
N ALA A 285 19.95 -26.99 37.54
CA ALA A 285 19.58 -28.36 37.27
C ALA A 285 19.62 -29.18 38.56
N ARG A 286 18.63 -30.06 38.75
CA ARG A 286 18.58 -31.05 39.83
C ARG A 286 18.52 -32.45 39.23
N TYR A 287 19.18 -33.40 39.87
CA TYR A 287 19.32 -34.75 39.35
C TYR A 287 18.76 -35.80 40.31
N THR A 288 18.13 -36.83 39.76
CA THR A 288 17.69 -38.01 40.50
C THR A 288 18.12 -39.28 39.79
N SER A 289 18.42 -40.32 40.57
CA SER A 289 18.72 -41.66 40.06
C SER A 289 17.72 -42.65 40.66
N ASN A 290 17.00 -43.39 39.82
CA ASN A 290 15.97 -44.35 40.22
C ASN A 290 14.91 -43.76 41.19
N GLY A 291 14.60 -42.47 41.07
CA GLY A 291 13.66 -41.77 41.95
C GLY A 291 14.23 -41.32 43.30
N GLY A 292 15.48 -41.67 43.62
CA GLY A 292 16.20 -41.21 44.81
C GLY A 292 17.31 -40.21 44.49
N ASN A 293 18.24 -40.05 45.43
CA ASN A 293 19.41 -39.19 45.28
C ASN A 293 20.24 -39.57 44.05
N CYS A 294 20.87 -38.57 43.43
CA CYS A 294 21.76 -38.79 42.30
C CYS A 294 23.06 -39.53 42.72
N LEU A 295 23.73 -40.12 41.74
CA LEU A 295 25.01 -40.82 41.92
C LEU A 295 26.22 -39.85 41.84
N ALA A 296 26.22 -38.80 42.67
CA ALA A 296 27.32 -37.84 42.70
C ALA A 296 28.41 -38.23 43.69
N VAL A 297 29.68 -38.24 43.25
CA VAL A 297 30.85 -38.42 44.14
C VAL A 297 31.04 -37.22 45.07
N SER A 298 30.68 -36.02 44.60
CA SER A 298 30.75 -34.78 45.38
C SER A 298 29.64 -34.65 46.43
N GLY A 299 28.64 -35.52 46.43
CA GLY A 299 27.44 -35.41 47.25
C GLY A 299 26.42 -34.35 46.79
N SER A 300 26.74 -33.50 45.80
CA SER A 300 25.80 -32.52 45.24
C SER A 300 24.98 -33.11 44.09
N CYS A 301 23.65 -33.02 44.19
CA CYS A 301 22.70 -33.42 43.14
C CYS A 301 22.11 -32.25 42.37
N SER A 302 22.83 -31.13 42.33
CA SER A 302 22.43 -29.98 41.53
C SER A 302 23.63 -29.18 41.04
N ASP A 303 23.49 -28.62 39.85
CA ASP A 303 24.42 -27.64 39.28
C ASP A 303 23.68 -26.37 38.93
N THR A 304 24.34 -25.24 39.10
CA THR A 304 23.81 -23.93 38.71
C THR A 304 24.77 -23.27 37.75
N VAL A 305 24.25 -22.82 36.60
CA VAL A 305 25.05 -22.11 35.59
C VAL A 305 24.37 -20.80 35.20
N LEU A 306 25.17 -19.85 34.73
CA LEU A 306 24.67 -18.70 34.00
C LEU A 306 24.48 -19.08 32.53
N VAL A 307 23.35 -18.67 31.96
CA VAL A 307 23.03 -18.91 30.56
C VAL A 307 23.97 -18.09 29.68
N ALA A 308 24.63 -18.76 28.75
CA ALA A 308 25.53 -18.13 27.80
C ALA A 308 24.75 -17.21 26.83
N PRO A 309 25.40 -16.17 26.28
CA PRO A 309 24.82 -15.36 25.22
C PRO A 309 24.28 -16.21 24.07
N GLY A 310 23.10 -15.87 23.59
CA GLY A 310 22.36 -16.66 22.61
C GLY A 310 21.47 -17.75 23.23
N GLY A 311 21.34 -17.83 24.55
CA GLY A 311 20.33 -18.64 25.25
C GLY A 311 20.53 -20.16 25.21
N ARG A 312 21.69 -20.66 24.78
CA ARG A 312 22.00 -22.09 24.58
C ARG A 312 23.36 -22.48 25.13
N GLY A 313 23.47 -23.70 25.64
CA GLY A 313 24.72 -24.17 26.24
C GLY A 313 24.65 -25.53 26.90
N LYS A 314 25.56 -25.74 27.86
CA LYS A 314 25.68 -26.96 28.67
C LYS A 314 25.62 -26.60 30.15
N VAL A 315 24.91 -27.40 30.94
CA VAL A 315 24.92 -27.30 32.40
C VAL A 315 26.06 -28.12 32.98
N VAL A 316 26.08 -29.43 32.70
CA VAL A 316 27.03 -30.38 33.28
C VAL A 316 27.43 -31.44 32.25
N THR A 317 28.59 -32.04 32.47
CA THR A 317 28.96 -33.33 31.86
C THR A 317 28.90 -34.40 32.94
N TRP A 318 28.00 -35.36 32.79
CA TRP A 318 27.85 -36.46 33.72
C TRP A 318 28.44 -37.74 33.15
N SER A 319 29.22 -38.46 33.96
CA SER A 319 29.84 -39.73 33.57
C SER A 319 29.27 -40.88 34.39
N PHE A 320 29.09 -42.03 33.75
CA PHE A 320 28.57 -43.26 34.35
C PHE A 320 29.51 -44.43 34.04
N PRO A 321 29.61 -45.42 34.95
CA PRO A 321 30.24 -46.69 34.60
C PRO A 321 29.45 -47.37 33.48
N GLY A 322 30.12 -48.08 32.58
CA GLY A 322 29.48 -48.78 31.45
C GLY A 322 28.41 -49.81 31.87
N SER A 323 28.48 -50.26 33.13
CA SER A 323 27.51 -51.16 33.77
C SER A 323 26.23 -50.48 34.26
N TYR A 324 26.15 -49.14 34.29
CA TYR A 324 24.94 -48.46 34.73
C TYR A 324 23.76 -48.73 33.78
N ARG A 325 22.61 -49.08 34.35
CA ARG A 325 21.34 -49.35 33.65
C ARG A 325 20.13 -48.65 34.30
N GLY A 326 20.36 -47.76 35.27
CA GLY A 326 19.30 -47.11 36.06
C GLY A 326 18.68 -45.87 35.40
N VAL A 327 17.55 -45.40 35.92
CA VAL A 327 16.87 -44.21 35.39
C VAL A 327 17.51 -42.93 35.95
N PHE A 328 18.21 -42.18 35.12
CA PHE A 328 18.76 -40.89 35.49
C PHE A 328 17.93 -39.74 34.89
N VAL A 329 17.50 -38.81 35.73
CA VAL A 329 16.62 -37.69 35.35
C VAL A 329 17.24 -36.37 35.76
N ALA A 330 17.20 -35.39 34.87
CA ALA A 330 17.48 -33.99 35.17
C ALA A 330 16.18 -33.17 35.14
N THR A 331 16.07 -32.21 36.06
CA THR A 331 15.02 -31.20 36.05
C THR A 331 15.60 -29.80 36.13
N VAL A 332 15.03 -28.86 35.38
CA VAL A 332 15.34 -27.42 35.44
C VAL A 332 14.00 -26.69 35.48
N GLY A 333 13.63 -26.16 36.65
CA GLY A 333 12.28 -25.65 36.87
C GLY A 333 11.22 -26.73 36.58
N LYS A 334 10.31 -26.47 35.63
CA LYS A 334 9.29 -27.41 35.18
C LYS A 334 9.76 -28.39 34.08
N LEU A 335 10.93 -28.14 33.50
CA LEU A 335 11.46 -29.01 32.44
C LEU A 335 12.07 -30.26 33.04
N ARG A 336 11.88 -31.39 32.36
CA ARG A 336 12.36 -32.70 32.78
C ARG A 336 12.91 -33.45 31.58
N THR A 337 14.07 -34.07 31.74
CA THR A 337 14.64 -34.96 30.72
C THR A 337 15.24 -36.19 31.36
N ARG A 338 15.08 -37.34 30.69
CA ARG A 338 15.64 -38.62 31.12
C ARG A 338 16.83 -38.95 30.24
N LEU A 339 17.89 -39.46 30.85
CA LEU A 339 19.07 -39.91 30.13
C LEU A 339 18.71 -41.14 29.26
N PRO A 340 19.06 -41.15 27.96
CA PRO A 340 18.87 -42.32 27.11
C PRO A 340 19.93 -43.37 27.45
N ASN A 341 19.52 -44.53 27.98
CA ASN A 341 20.44 -45.61 28.38
C ASN A 341 20.67 -46.66 27.31
#